data_AF-A0A1I6S5R7-F1
#
_entry.id   AF-A0A1I6S5R7-F1
#
_cell.length_a   1.000
_cell.length_b   1.000
_cell.length_c   1.000
_cell.angle_alpha   90.00
_cell.angle_beta   90.00
_cell.angle_gamma   90.00
#
_symmetry.space_group_name_H-M   'P 1'
#
loop_
_entity.id
_entity.type
_entity.pdbx_description
1 polymer ?
#
loop_
_entity_poly.entity_id
_entity_poly.type
_entity_poly.pdbx_seq_one_letter_code
_entity_poly.pdbx_strand_id
1 'polypeptide(L)'
;MPTFTYTGALQTLTIPGGVCTVTIQAQGAAGGSNPALTGAEGGLGASIQGLFTVTPGDVLSIVVGGQGGDAIGADISFQAGGGGGGGSFVWFGSSFGEVNPSTLLVAAGGGGGGGGLNTSSEVGGDGMTTSSGQDGGNAAGGFGAGGMDGNSGSGGNFEMGLATGGGAGGGGSPYFNGGDGAGNAGGIGGVSIVAGGAGGAGGTGGGEFTGGAGGFGGGGGGSDRNGGGGGGFSGGGGGTGTSNAMGGGSAGGGGGGGSFNGGSNPVNMAGVRAGNGIVEVTYEAPTLTCSNMTVANDRGACGANVTFSGLGTCPGLMIDCSPASGSFFSVGTTSVTCTAMDTVGGSATCSFTVTVIDTEPPVISGLHDIDVETNNPNGTVVTYPDPTVTDNCPGEITVTCSPASGSFFPLGMTMVTCTATDPSGNTATGTFIVVVTSSQEE
;
A
#
# COMPACT_ATOMS: atom_id res chain seq x y z
N MET A 1 -5.30 11.44 -8.59
CA MET A 1 -4.20 10.60 -9.12
C MET A 1 -3.13 11.51 -9.70
N PRO A 2 -2.02 11.75 -8.98
CA PRO A 2 -0.86 12.45 -9.52
C PRO A 2 -0.12 11.64 -10.58
N THR A 3 0.31 12.31 -11.66
CA THR A 3 1.13 11.73 -12.74
C THR A 3 2.37 12.60 -12.94
N PHE A 4 3.54 11.97 -12.99
CA PHE A 4 4.85 12.61 -13.11
C PHE A 4 5.49 12.20 -14.43
N THR A 5 5.91 13.21 -15.19
CA THR A 5 6.59 13.04 -16.48
C THR A 5 8.06 13.43 -16.35
N TYR A 6 8.85 13.14 -17.39
CA TYR A 6 10.27 13.47 -17.43
C TYR A 6 10.50 14.98 -17.40
N THR A 7 11.27 15.45 -16.42
CA THR A 7 11.68 16.85 -16.26
C THR A 7 13.20 17.03 -16.28
N GLY A 8 13.98 15.94 -16.26
CA GLY A 8 15.42 16.02 -16.03
C GLY A 8 15.81 16.42 -14.60
N ALA A 9 14.87 16.44 -13.65
CA ALA A 9 15.11 16.83 -12.26
C ALA A 9 14.29 16.00 -11.26
N LEU A 10 14.67 16.08 -9.98
CA LEU A 10 13.93 15.50 -8.87
C LEU A 10 12.56 16.18 -8.72
N GLN A 11 11.51 15.37 -8.58
CA GLN A 11 10.16 15.80 -8.25
C GLN A 11 9.78 15.25 -6.87
N THR A 12 8.82 15.88 -6.19
CA THR A 12 8.37 15.45 -4.86
C THR A 12 6.86 15.43 -4.76
N LEU A 13 6.32 14.48 -4.00
CA LEU A 13 4.90 14.37 -3.65
C LEU A 13 4.75 14.27 -2.13
N THR A 14 3.99 15.17 -1.52
CA THR A 14 3.59 15.02 -0.11
C THR A 14 2.27 14.26 -0.01
N ILE A 15 2.24 13.22 0.81
CA ILE A 15 1.05 12.39 1.01
C ILE A 15 -0.02 13.20 1.76
N PRO A 16 -1.24 13.33 1.21
CA PRO A 16 -2.31 14.13 1.80
C PRO A 16 -2.98 13.44 3.00
N GLY A 17 -3.76 14.21 3.76
CA GLY A 17 -4.51 13.71 4.93
C GLY A 17 -5.48 12.57 4.58
N GLY A 18 -5.55 11.55 5.41
CA GLY A 18 -6.43 10.39 5.23
C GLY A 18 -5.95 9.36 4.20
N VAL A 19 -4.82 9.58 3.52
CA VAL A 19 -4.21 8.60 2.61
C VAL A 19 -3.12 7.82 3.35
N CYS A 20 -3.34 6.52 3.55
CA CYS A 20 -2.36 5.62 4.18
C CYS A 20 -1.90 4.47 3.29
N THR A 21 -2.47 4.38 2.09
CA THR A 21 -2.10 3.36 1.11
C THR A 21 -2.08 3.99 -0.27
N VAL A 22 -1.02 3.71 -1.03
CA VAL A 22 -0.88 4.16 -2.41
C VAL A 22 -0.45 3.02 -3.31
N THR A 23 -0.99 3.00 -4.52
CA THR A 23 -0.44 2.20 -5.62
C THR A 23 0.51 3.09 -6.41
N ILE A 24 1.75 2.66 -6.59
CA ILE A 24 2.75 3.35 -7.40
C ILE A 24 3.03 2.50 -8.62
N GLN A 25 2.86 3.07 -9.82
CA GLN A 25 3.35 2.49 -11.06
C GLN A 25 4.46 3.37 -11.62
N ALA A 26 5.65 2.80 -11.81
CA ALA A 26 6.76 3.45 -12.48
C ALA A 26 7.08 2.72 -13.78
N GLN A 27 7.31 3.48 -14.85
CA GLN A 27 7.78 2.96 -16.12
C GLN A 27 9.14 3.57 -16.45
N GLY A 28 10.13 2.74 -16.74
CA GLY A 28 11.43 3.17 -17.25
C GLY A 28 11.30 3.76 -18.65
N ALA A 29 12.33 4.48 -19.10
CA ALA A 29 12.36 5.05 -20.44
C ALA A 29 12.93 4.07 -21.47
N ALA A 30 12.60 4.29 -22.74
CA ALA A 30 13.24 3.57 -23.84
C ALA A 30 14.70 4.03 -24.07
N GLY A 31 15.50 3.14 -24.64
CA GLY A 31 16.80 3.50 -25.21
C GLY A 31 16.68 4.39 -26.43
N GLY A 32 17.79 5.01 -26.81
CA GLY A 32 17.94 5.70 -28.07
C GLY A 32 18.21 4.73 -29.22
N SER A 33 17.82 5.14 -30.42
CA SER A 33 17.97 4.36 -31.64
C SER A 33 19.15 4.85 -32.47
N ASN A 34 19.54 4.06 -33.48
CA ASN A 34 20.32 4.56 -34.60
C ASN A 34 19.40 4.81 -35.81
N PRO A 35 19.08 6.08 -36.13
CA PRO A 35 18.10 6.40 -37.17
C PRO A 35 18.56 6.05 -38.59
N ALA A 36 19.86 5.76 -38.79
CA ALA A 36 20.41 5.38 -40.09
C ALA A 36 20.23 3.89 -40.41
N LEU A 37 19.72 3.08 -39.47
CA LEU A 37 19.62 1.63 -39.61
C LEU A 37 18.26 1.09 -39.14
N THR A 38 17.54 0.43 -40.05
CA THR A 38 16.38 -0.38 -39.66
C THR A 38 16.83 -1.54 -38.76
N GLY A 39 16.18 -1.70 -37.60
CA GLY A 39 16.47 -2.79 -36.66
C GLY A 39 17.54 -2.48 -35.60
N ALA A 40 18.00 -1.22 -35.51
CA ALA A 40 18.86 -0.71 -34.45
C ALA A 40 18.07 0.21 -33.51
N GLU A 41 16.87 -0.23 -33.13
CA GLU A 41 16.00 0.53 -32.22
C GLU A 41 16.44 0.38 -30.77
N GLY A 42 16.20 1.41 -29.96
CA GLY A 42 16.33 1.29 -28.51
C GLY A 42 15.31 0.31 -27.92
N GLY A 43 15.73 -0.42 -26.89
CA GLY A 43 14.83 -1.26 -26.10
C GLY A 43 13.80 -0.43 -25.34
N LEU A 44 12.68 -1.04 -24.99
CA LEU A 44 11.58 -0.39 -24.25
C LEU A 44 11.81 -0.47 -22.74
N GLY A 45 11.31 0.49 -21.98
CA GLY A 45 11.39 0.49 -20.52
C GLY A 45 10.43 -0.51 -19.86
N ALA A 46 10.79 -1.02 -18.68
CA ALA A 46 9.93 -1.87 -17.85
C ALA A 46 8.81 -1.04 -17.19
N SER A 47 7.70 -1.69 -16.85
CA SER A 47 6.64 -1.17 -15.99
C SER A 47 6.60 -1.97 -14.69
N ILE A 48 6.68 -1.27 -13.55
CA ILE A 48 6.73 -1.86 -12.22
C ILE A 48 5.66 -1.19 -11.37
N GLN A 49 4.77 -1.99 -10.79
CA GLN A 49 3.69 -1.49 -9.96
C GLN A 49 3.61 -2.26 -8.64
N GLY A 50 3.44 -1.54 -7.54
CA GLY A 50 3.23 -2.12 -6.22
C GLY A 50 2.30 -1.28 -5.35
N LEU A 51 1.79 -1.91 -4.30
CA LEU A 51 0.98 -1.30 -3.26
C LEU A 51 1.83 -1.04 -2.02
N PHE A 52 1.79 0.19 -1.51
CA PHE A 52 2.65 0.69 -0.44
C PHE A 52 1.84 1.31 0.69
N THR A 53 2.26 1.05 1.93
CA THR A 53 1.78 1.78 3.11
C THR A 53 2.53 3.09 3.23
N VAL A 54 1.80 4.18 3.46
CA VAL A 54 2.33 5.53 3.66
C VAL A 54 1.66 6.17 4.87
N THR A 55 2.25 7.26 5.36
CA THR A 55 1.66 8.13 6.38
C THR A 55 1.37 9.50 5.80
N PRO A 56 0.23 10.12 6.13
CA PRO A 56 -0.02 11.52 5.80
C PRO A 56 1.12 12.43 6.24
N GLY A 57 1.61 13.26 5.32
CA GLY A 57 2.79 14.10 5.50
C GLY A 57 4.11 13.48 5.05
N ASP A 58 4.15 12.17 4.75
CA ASP A 58 5.32 11.56 4.11
C ASP A 58 5.63 12.28 2.80
N VAL A 59 6.91 12.41 2.48
CA VAL A 59 7.38 12.97 1.22
C VAL A 59 7.93 11.84 0.39
N LEU A 60 7.40 11.66 -0.82
CA LEU A 60 7.95 10.79 -1.84
C LEU A 60 8.78 11.61 -2.81
N SER A 61 10.01 11.18 -3.02
CA SER A 61 10.88 11.68 -4.07
C SER A 61 10.72 10.83 -5.33
N ILE A 62 10.64 11.48 -6.49
CA ILE A 62 10.28 10.87 -7.77
C ILE A 62 11.26 11.35 -8.83
N VAL A 63 11.89 10.40 -9.51
CA VAL A 63 12.71 10.64 -10.70
C VAL A 63 12.11 9.83 -11.83
N VAL A 64 11.80 10.50 -12.92
CA VAL A 64 11.27 9.85 -14.12
C VAL A 64 12.42 9.68 -15.10
N GLY A 65 12.57 8.49 -15.68
CA GLY A 65 13.61 8.20 -16.66
C GLY A 65 13.45 9.03 -17.93
N GLY A 66 14.56 9.56 -18.44
CA GLY A 66 14.62 10.18 -19.77
C GLY A 66 14.92 9.15 -20.85
N GLN A 67 14.37 9.33 -22.04
CA GLN A 67 14.72 8.50 -23.19
C GLN A 67 16.22 8.65 -23.50
N GLY A 68 16.88 7.55 -23.85
CA GLY A 68 18.24 7.62 -24.38
C GLY A 68 18.28 8.45 -25.67
N GLY A 69 19.33 9.24 -25.83
CA GLY A 69 19.56 10.01 -27.05
C GLY A 69 19.86 9.10 -28.22
N ASP A 70 19.37 9.47 -29.39
CA ASP A 70 19.73 8.80 -30.63
C ASP A 70 21.18 9.09 -31.01
N ALA A 71 21.78 8.20 -31.80
CA ALA A 71 23.10 8.39 -32.36
C ALA A 71 23.15 9.61 -33.31
N ILE A 72 24.23 10.40 -33.25
CA ILE A 72 24.41 11.60 -34.11
C ILE A 72 25.58 11.38 -35.08
N GLY A 73 25.25 11.36 -36.39
CA GLY A 73 26.20 11.24 -37.51
C GLY A 73 25.51 10.65 -38.76
N ALA A 74 25.50 11.38 -39.88
CA ALA A 74 24.66 11.09 -41.05
C ALA A 74 25.30 10.18 -42.11
N ASP A 75 26.50 9.64 -41.87
CA ASP A 75 27.21 8.79 -42.82
C ASP A 75 27.01 7.29 -42.48
N ILE A 76 26.44 6.55 -43.43
CA ILE A 76 26.15 5.11 -43.38
C ILE A 76 27.39 4.21 -43.22
N SER A 77 28.60 4.79 -43.32
CA SER A 77 29.86 4.03 -43.26
C SER A 77 30.46 3.91 -41.85
N PHE A 78 30.12 4.80 -40.92
CA PHE A 78 30.59 4.77 -39.52
C PHE A 78 29.45 5.23 -38.58
N GLN A 79 28.78 4.26 -37.97
CA GLN A 79 27.50 4.45 -37.29
C GLN A 79 27.70 4.48 -35.77
N ALA A 80 27.24 5.52 -35.07
CA ALA A 80 27.28 5.55 -33.60
C ALA A 80 26.12 4.76 -32.98
N GLY A 81 26.26 4.35 -31.71
CA GLY A 81 25.20 3.66 -30.97
C GLY A 81 24.28 4.61 -30.23
N GLY A 82 23.04 4.18 -29.99
CA GLY A 82 22.08 4.91 -29.16
C GLY A 82 22.46 4.85 -27.67
N GLY A 83 22.04 5.86 -26.91
CA GLY A 83 22.21 5.88 -25.46
C GLY A 83 21.21 4.97 -24.75
N GLY A 84 21.54 4.51 -23.55
CA GLY A 84 20.62 3.74 -22.71
C GLY A 84 19.50 4.61 -22.14
N GLY A 85 18.29 4.07 -22.08
CA GLY A 85 17.13 4.70 -21.45
C GLY A 85 17.29 4.80 -19.94
N GLY A 86 16.77 5.87 -19.35
CA GLY A 86 16.85 6.09 -17.92
C GLY A 86 15.85 5.26 -17.11
N GLY A 87 16.24 4.92 -15.88
CA GLY A 87 15.33 4.30 -14.91
C GLY A 87 14.38 5.33 -14.28
N SER A 88 13.21 4.87 -13.83
CA SER A 88 12.27 5.68 -13.03
C SER A 88 12.24 5.19 -11.59
N PHE A 89 12.37 6.08 -10.62
CA PHE A 89 12.55 5.77 -9.20
C PHE A 89 11.56 6.51 -8.32
N VAL A 90 11.10 5.83 -7.27
CA VAL A 90 10.31 6.43 -6.19
C VAL A 90 10.82 5.95 -4.84
N TRP A 91 11.05 6.87 -3.90
CA TRP A 91 11.51 6.56 -2.55
C TRP A 91 10.93 7.53 -1.52
N PHE A 92 10.92 7.12 -0.25
CA PHE A 92 10.66 8.02 0.86
C PHE A 92 11.82 8.99 1.07
N GLY A 93 11.52 10.28 1.08
CA GLY A 93 12.50 11.34 1.31
C GLY A 93 12.30 12.54 0.40
N SER A 94 13.16 13.54 0.59
CA SER A 94 13.08 14.83 -0.12
C SER A 94 14.29 15.14 -1.00
N SER A 95 15.31 14.28 -0.98
CA SER A 95 16.56 14.49 -1.68
C SER A 95 17.16 13.19 -2.21
N PHE A 96 18.06 13.31 -3.19
CA PHE A 96 18.82 12.18 -3.73
C PHE A 96 19.66 11.45 -2.67
N GLY A 97 20.15 12.14 -1.64
CA GLY A 97 21.00 11.53 -0.61
C GLY A 97 20.28 10.57 0.34
N GLU A 98 18.94 10.57 0.33
CA GLU A 98 18.12 9.75 1.24
C GLU A 98 17.74 8.39 0.66
N VAL A 99 17.96 8.17 -0.64
CA VAL A 99 17.63 6.91 -1.32
C VAL A 99 18.58 5.79 -0.89
N ASN A 100 18.00 4.74 -0.31
CA ASN A 100 18.70 3.54 0.15
C ASN A 100 17.73 2.34 0.11
N PRO A 101 18.20 1.10 0.34
CA PRO A 101 17.34 -0.08 0.25
C PRO A 101 16.09 -0.08 1.14
N SER A 102 16.08 0.68 2.24
CA SER A 102 14.91 0.79 3.13
C SER A 102 13.93 1.91 2.77
N THR A 103 14.37 2.91 2.00
CA THR A 103 13.53 4.04 1.56
C THR A 103 13.03 3.86 0.13
N LEU A 104 13.73 3.07 -0.69
CA LEU A 104 13.36 2.78 -2.07
C LEU A 104 12.05 2.00 -2.13
N LEU A 105 11.08 2.49 -2.90
CA LEU A 105 9.77 1.85 -3.08
C LEU A 105 9.73 1.11 -4.42
N VAL A 106 10.04 1.82 -5.50
CA VAL A 106 10.04 1.27 -6.86
C VAL A 106 11.23 1.81 -7.63
N ALA A 107 11.83 0.95 -8.45
CA ALA A 107 12.71 1.33 -9.55
C ALA A 107 12.31 0.55 -10.79
N ALA A 108 12.01 1.23 -11.89
CA ALA A 108 11.71 0.62 -13.17
C ALA A 108 12.89 0.79 -14.12
N GLY A 109 13.43 -0.32 -14.63
CA GLY A 109 14.56 -0.34 -15.54
C GLY A 109 14.23 0.28 -16.91
N GLY A 110 15.14 1.09 -17.43
CA GLY A 110 15.11 1.62 -18.79
C GLY A 110 15.64 0.60 -19.81
N GLY A 111 15.26 0.77 -21.07
CA GLY A 111 15.77 -0.06 -22.16
C GLY A 111 17.21 0.29 -22.55
N GLY A 112 17.94 -0.66 -23.12
CA GLY A 112 19.26 -0.44 -23.70
C GLY A 112 19.19 0.32 -25.03
N GLY A 113 20.27 1.00 -25.40
CA GLY A 113 20.40 1.68 -26.69
C GLY A 113 20.58 0.70 -27.85
N GLY A 114 20.07 1.05 -29.02
CA GLY A 114 20.27 0.29 -30.25
C GLY A 114 21.73 0.33 -30.72
N GLY A 115 22.23 -0.81 -31.20
CA GLY A 115 23.56 -0.95 -31.79
C GLY A 115 23.45 -1.31 -33.27
N GLY A 116 24.39 -0.86 -34.10
CA GLY A 116 24.27 -1.22 -35.51
C GLY A 116 25.42 -0.86 -36.44
N LEU A 117 25.50 -1.69 -37.47
CA LEU A 117 26.39 -1.69 -38.61
C LEU A 117 25.60 -1.87 -39.90
N ASN A 118 26.20 -1.47 -41.03
CA ASN A 118 25.67 -1.72 -42.38
C ASN A 118 25.36 -3.21 -42.70
N THR A 119 25.87 -4.14 -41.91
CA THR A 119 25.79 -5.60 -42.11
C THR A 119 25.17 -6.34 -40.91
N SER A 120 24.93 -5.67 -39.78
CA SER A 120 24.27 -6.23 -38.59
C SER A 120 23.64 -5.12 -37.74
N SER A 121 22.37 -5.26 -37.36
CA SER A 121 21.66 -4.32 -36.48
C SER A 121 21.13 -5.08 -35.28
N GLU A 122 21.31 -4.52 -34.08
CA GLU A 122 20.81 -5.11 -32.85
C GLU A 122 19.90 -4.12 -32.11
N VAL A 123 18.70 -4.59 -31.81
CA VAL A 123 17.76 -3.88 -30.94
C VAL A 123 18.32 -3.90 -29.52
N GLY A 124 18.24 -2.77 -28.83
CA GLY A 124 18.59 -2.70 -27.42
C GLY A 124 17.70 -3.60 -26.58
N GLY A 125 18.24 -4.15 -25.49
CA GLY A 125 17.49 -4.99 -24.57
C GLY A 125 16.40 -4.21 -23.84
N ASP A 126 15.22 -4.79 -23.71
CA ASP A 126 14.15 -4.20 -22.91
C ASP A 126 14.51 -4.16 -21.41
N GLY A 127 14.04 -3.14 -20.71
CA GLY A 127 14.11 -3.09 -19.25
C GLY A 127 13.49 -4.33 -18.61
N MET A 128 14.14 -4.86 -17.58
CA MET A 128 13.76 -6.11 -16.93
C MET A 128 12.82 -5.92 -15.76
N THR A 129 12.05 -6.94 -15.43
CA THR A 129 11.19 -6.97 -14.22
C THR A 129 11.91 -7.48 -12.97
N THR A 130 13.11 -8.04 -13.13
CA THR A 130 13.93 -8.62 -12.05
C THR A 130 14.92 -7.59 -11.52
N SER A 131 15.51 -7.86 -10.34
CA SER A 131 16.58 -7.05 -9.72
C SER A 131 17.90 -7.01 -10.50
N SER A 132 17.99 -7.75 -11.60
CA SER A 132 19.19 -7.89 -12.41
C SER A 132 18.95 -7.26 -13.78
N GLY A 133 19.97 -6.57 -14.27
CA GLY A 133 20.01 -6.01 -15.60
C GLY A 133 20.32 -7.12 -16.61
N GLN A 134 20.02 -6.86 -17.87
CA GLN A 134 20.47 -7.72 -18.95
C GLN A 134 21.92 -7.39 -19.29
N ASP A 135 22.65 -8.42 -19.70
CA ASP A 135 23.91 -8.25 -20.40
C ASP A 135 23.69 -7.51 -21.74
N GLY A 136 24.73 -6.85 -22.24
CA GLY A 136 24.73 -6.27 -23.58
C GLY A 136 24.68 -7.33 -24.69
N GLY A 137 24.16 -6.94 -25.86
CA GLY A 137 24.09 -7.72 -27.10
C GLY A 137 25.46 -8.06 -27.73
N ASN A 138 25.44 -8.84 -28.82
CA ASN A 138 26.47 -9.81 -29.18
C ASN A 138 27.51 -9.29 -30.20
N ALA A 139 28.80 -9.35 -29.85
CA ALA A 139 29.88 -9.64 -30.78
C ALA A 139 30.86 -10.61 -30.09
N ALA A 140 31.26 -11.69 -30.76
CA ALA A 140 32.09 -12.73 -30.15
C ALA A 140 33.38 -12.14 -29.53
N GLY A 141 33.60 -12.35 -28.22
CA GLY A 141 34.86 -11.96 -27.55
C GLY A 141 34.78 -11.54 -26.07
N GLY A 142 33.61 -11.12 -25.56
CA GLY A 142 33.44 -10.80 -24.13
C GLY A 142 32.45 -9.68 -23.88
N PHE A 143 31.43 -9.96 -23.07
CA PHE A 143 30.21 -9.16 -22.90
C PHE A 143 30.39 -7.98 -21.94
N GLY A 144 29.67 -6.88 -22.19
CA GLY A 144 29.32 -5.96 -21.11
C GLY A 144 28.32 -6.67 -20.21
N ALA A 145 28.76 -7.13 -19.04
CA ALA A 145 27.87 -7.80 -18.09
C ALA A 145 26.86 -6.80 -17.54
N GLY A 146 25.59 -7.20 -17.48
CA GLY A 146 24.56 -6.50 -16.75
C GLY A 146 24.87 -6.48 -15.27
N GLY A 147 24.39 -5.45 -14.59
CA GLY A 147 24.45 -5.36 -13.15
C GLY A 147 23.54 -6.40 -12.51
N MET A 148 23.97 -7.02 -11.41
CA MET A 148 23.17 -7.95 -10.61
C MET A 148 22.86 -7.35 -9.26
N ASP A 149 21.63 -7.55 -8.77
CA ASP A 149 21.17 -7.24 -7.42
C ASP A 149 21.57 -5.84 -6.92
N GLY A 150 21.32 -4.83 -7.76
CA GLY A 150 21.59 -3.44 -7.40
C GLY A 150 22.96 -2.92 -7.84
N ASN A 151 23.83 -3.77 -8.41
CA ASN A 151 25.08 -3.32 -9.00
C ASN A 151 24.86 -2.68 -10.38
N SER A 152 25.84 -1.89 -10.81
CA SER A 152 25.85 -1.28 -12.12
C SER A 152 26.28 -2.24 -13.22
N GLY A 153 25.92 -1.92 -14.46
CA GLY A 153 26.37 -2.65 -15.64
C GLY A 153 27.82 -2.29 -15.99
N SER A 154 28.50 -3.25 -16.60
CA SER A 154 29.85 -3.08 -17.13
C SER A 154 29.78 -2.40 -18.50
N GLY A 155 30.79 -1.58 -18.82
CA GLY A 155 31.01 -1.14 -20.20
C GLY A 155 31.37 -2.31 -21.11
N GLY A 156 31.08 -2.17 -22.40
CA GLY A 156 31.46 -3.14 -23.41
C GLY A 156 32.98 -3.15 -23.65
N ASN A 157 33.54 -4.36 -23.84
CA ASN A 157 34.93 -4.57 -24.24
C ASN A 157 35.08 -4.63 -25.77
N PHE A 158 36.32 -4.50 -26.25
CA PHE A 158 36.67 -4.58 -27.66
C PHE A 158 37.86 -5.51 -27.90
N GLU A 159 37.79 -6.37 -28.93
CA GLU A 159 38.89 -7.25 -29.35
C GLU A 159 39.48 -6.77 -30.69
N MET A 160 40.76 -6.36 -30.66
CA MET A 160 41.71 -6.04 -31.76
C MET A 160 41.85 -4.59 -32.31
N GLY A 161 42.92 -3.91 -31.89
CA GLY A 161 43.89 -3.25 -32.80
C GLY A 161 43.57 -1.88 -33.44
N LEU A 162 42.33 -1.44 -33.53
CA LEU A 162 41.98 -0.04 -33.86
C LEU A 162 41.31 0.62 -32.65
N ALA A 163 41.60 1.91 -32.43
CA ALA A 163 41.06 2.66 -31.31
C ALA A 163 39.56 2.93 -31.52
N THR A 164 38.71 1.99 -31.10
CA THR A 164 37.26 2.05 -31.24
C THR A 164 36.54 1.85 -29.91
N GLY A 165 35.38 2.48 -29.74
CA GLY A 165 34.66 2.66 -28.48
C GLY A 165 33.50 1.69 -28.18
N GLY A 166 33.50 1.09 -26.99
CA GLY A 166 32.39 0.30 -26.45
C GLY A 166 31.22 1.15 -25.94
N GLY A 167 30.03 0.56 -25.85
CA GLY A 167 28.90 1.16 -25.14
C GLY A 167 29.16 1.17 -23.63
N ALA A 168 28.67 2.18 -22.91
CA ALA A 168 28.82 2.24 -21.47
C ALA A 168 27.73 1.46 -20.74
N GLY A 169 28.03 0.94 -19.57
CA GLY A 169 27.02 0.30 -18.70
C GLY A 169 26.07 1.33 -18.09
N GLY A 170 24.86 0.88 -17.79
CA GLY A 170 23.94 1.64 -16.94
C GLY A 170 24.44 1.70 -15.49
N GLY A 171 24.12 2.78 -14.79
CA GLY A 171 24.19 2.86 -13.34
C GLY A 171 23.15 1.94 -12.68
N GLY A 172 23.54 1.38 -11.53
CA GLY A 172 22.68 0.56 -10.67
C GLY A 172 22.36 1.25 -9.34
N SER A 173 21.58 0.57 -8.52
CA SER A 173 21.02 1.03 -7.24
C SER A 173 22.07 1.57 -6.27
N PRO A 174 21.65 2.44 -5.36
CA PRO A 174 21.68 3.87 -5.59
C PRO A 174 23.09 4.46 -5.59
N TYR A 175 24.12 3.64 -5.36
CA TYR A 175 25.48 4.04 -5.05
C TYR A 175 26.47 3.78 -6.20
N PHE A 176 26.11 2.93 -7.17
CA PHE A 176 27.08 2.46 -8.17
C PHE A 176 26.86 3.08 -9.55
N ASN A 177 27.88 3.78 -10.02
CA ASN A 177 27.94 4.29 -11.38
C ASN A 177 28.19 3.14 -12.37
N GLY A 178 27.66 3.26 -13.58
CA GLY A 178 27.95 2.40 -14.72
C GLY A 178 29.42 2.41 -15.09
N GLY A 179 29.91 1.29 -15.62
CA GLY A 179 31.24 1.25 -16.19
C GLY A 179 31.31 2.01 -17.52
N ASP A 180 32.38 2.78 -17.72
CA ASP A 180 32.68 3.41 -19.00
C ASP A 180 32.96 2.34 -20.08
N GLY A 181 32.60 2.65 -21.32
CA GLY A 181 32.93 1.81 -22.47
C GLY A 181 34.43 1.81 -22.75
N ALA A 182 34.99 0.67 -23.16
CA ALA A 182 36.42 0.59 -23.48
C ALA A 182 36.79 1.42 -24.73
N GLY A 183 38.04 1.91 -24.79
CA GLY A 183 38.61 2.62 -25.95
C GLY A 183 38.49 4.15 -25.87
N ASN A 184 39.26 4.86 -26.70
CA ASN A 184 39.32 6.34 -26.70
C ASN A 184 38.02 7.04 -27.14
N ALA A 185 37.05 6.27 -27.64
CA ALA A 185 35.78 6.77 -28.16
C ALA A 185 34.57 6.05 -27.52
N GLY A 186 34.79 5.39 -26.37
CA GLY A 186 33.75 4.73 -25.58
C GLY A 186 32.80 5.73 -24.92
N GLY A 187 31.56 5.28 -24.66
CA GLY A 187 30.61 6.06 -23.87
C GLY A 187 31.02 6.17 -22.41
N ILE A 188 30.50 7.17 -21.70
CA ILE A 188 30.63 7.32 -20.25
C ILE A 188 29.47 6.59 -19.56
N GLY A 189 29.74 5.90 -18.46
CA GLY A 189 28.73 5.19 -17.67
C GLY A 189 27.69 6.11 -17.03
N GLY A 190 26.49 5.58 -16.81
CA GLY A 190 25.44 6.31 -16.09
C GLY A 190 25.80 6.54 -14.62
N VAL A 191 25.45 7.71 -14.08
CA VAL A 191 25.69 8.03 -12.66
C VAL A 191 24.59 7.43 -11.79
N SER A 192 24.95 7.00 -10.59
CA SER A 192 24.02 6.43 -9.63
C SER A 192 23.00 7.46 -9.12
N ILE A 193 21.83 7.00 -8.68
CA ILE A 193 20.75 7.90 -8.28
C ILE A 193 21.10 8.75 -7.05
N VAL A 194 21.87 8.24 -6.07
CA VAL A 194 22.29 9.02 -4.88
C VAL A 194 23.18 10.22 -5.26
N ALA A 195 23.90 10.10 -6.38
CA ALA A 195 24.78 11.13 -6.92
C ALA A 195 24.07 12.03 -7.95
N GLY A 196 22.73 11.96 -8.03
CA GLY A 196 21.90 12.78 -8.91
C GLY A 196 21.48 12.10 -10.21
N GLY A 197 21.92 10.85 -10.44
CA GLY A 197 21.41 9.99 -11.50
C GLY A 197 21.72 10.45 -12.93
N ALA A 198 22.66 11.37 -13.14
CA ALA A 198 22.96 11.88 -14.48
C ALA A 198 23.21 10.75 -15.50
N GLY A 199 22.67 10.91 -16.70
CA GLY A 199 22.94 9.97 -17.79
C GLY A 199 24.38 10.04 -18.28
N GLY A 200 24.87 8.93 -18.80
CA GLY A 200 26.19 8.81 -19.39
C GLY A 200 26.33 9.64 -20.67
N ALA A 201 27.47 10.26 -20.89
CA ALA A 201 27.74 10.96 -22.15
C ALA A 201 28.09 9.96 -23.27
N GLY A 202 27.64 10.22 -24.49
CA GLY A 202 28.06 9.44 -25.64
C GLY A 202 29.54 9.64 -25.96
N GLY A 203 30.18 8.60 -26.47
CA GLY A 203 31.58 8.67 -26.90
C GLY A 203 31.76 9.58 -28.11
N THR A 204 32.90 10.28 -28.19
CA THR A 204 33.26 11.16 -29.32
C THR A 204 34.47 10.61 -30.07
N GLY A 205 34.25 10.12 -31.28
CA GLY A 205 35.31 9.66 -32.18
C GLY A 205 35.94 10.82 -32.96
N GLY A 206 36.72 11.68 -32.30
CA GLY A 206 37.44 12.77 -32.98
C GLY A 206 36.58 13.94 -33.50
N GLY A 207 35.29 14.01 -33.13
CA GLY A 207 34.41 15.15 -33.38
C GLY A 207 33.41 15.00 -34.54
N GLU A 208 33.49 13.92 -35.33
CA GLU A 208 32.59 13.68 -36.47
C GLU A 208 31.40 12.76 -36.13
N PHE A 209 31.52 11.94 -35.08
CA PHE A 209 30.51 10.97 -34.65
C PHE A 209 30.34 11.02 -33.14
N THR A 210 29.08 11.09 -32.68
CA THR A 210 28.76 11.16 -31.25
C THR A 210 27.71 10.12 -30.91
N GLY A 211 28.04 9.23 -29.97
CA GLY A 211 27.08 8.30 -29.39
C GLY A 211 25.93 9.03 -28.71
N GLY A 212 24.79 8.35 -28.59
CA GLY A 212 23.66 8.88 -27.85
C GLY A 212 23.97 9.05 -26.35
N ALA A 213 23.53 10.15 -25.75
CA ALA A 213 23.60 10.30 -24.29
C ALA A 213 22.58 9.38 -23.60
N GLY A 214 22.91 8.86 -22.42
CA GLY A 214 21.97 8.09 -21.61
C GLY A 214 20.91 8.97 -20.94
N GLY A 215 19.76 8.38 -20.63
CA GLY A 215 18.80 8.93 -19.68
C GLY A 215 19.28 8.78 -18.21
N PHE A 216 18.44 9.10 -17.22
CA PHE A 216 18.80 8.95 -15.80
C PHE A 216 19.38 7.57 -15.46
N GLY A 217 20.67 7.51 -15.12
CA GLY A 217 21.41 6.29 -14.87
C GLY A 217 21.65 5.40 -16.09
N GLY A 218 21.23 5.77 -17.30
CA GLY A 218 21.57 5.07 -18.54
C GLY A 218 23.00 5.37 -18.98
N GLY A 219 23.68 4.39 -19.59
CA GLY A 219 25.01 4.56 -20.16
C GLY A 219 24.98 5.28 -21.51
N GLY A 220 26.06 5.99 -21.84
CA GLY A 220 26.24 6.57 -23.17
C GLY A 220 26.52 5.52 -24.24
N GLY A 221 26.03 5.75 -25.46
CA GLY A 221 26.41 4.97 -26.63
C GLY A 221 27.86 5.23 -27.03
N GLY A 222 28.51 4.23 -27.62
CA GLY A 222 29.83 4.40 -28.22
C GLY A 222 29.74 5.14 -29.56
N SER A 223 30.79 5.87 -29.94
CA SER A 223 30.87 6.45 -31.29
C SER A 223 30.98 5.39 -32.39
N ASP A 224 31.38 4.16 -32.02
CA ASP A 224 31.62 3.05 -32.93
C ASP A 224 30.62 1.93 -32.73
N ARG A 225 29.34 2.23 -33.00
CA ARG A 225 28.28 1.24 -33.32
C ARG A 225 27.60 0.56 -32.14
N ASN A 226 28.06 0.77 -30.91
CA ASN A 226 27.60 0.03 -29.72
C ASN A 226 26.63 0.82 -28.84
N GLY A 227 25.51 0.20 -28.49
CA GLY A 227 24.48 0.81 -27.64
C GLY A 227 24.87 0.92 -26.17
N GLY A 228 24.41 1.97 -25.49
CA GLY A 228 24.57 2.13 -24.03
C GLY A 228 23.59 1.26 -23.24
N GLY A 229 23.98 0.78 -22.06
CA GLY A 229 23.12 0.00 -21.17
C GLY A 229 22.04 0.84 -20.49
N GLY A 230 20.85 0.28 -20.31
CA GLY A 230 19.73 0.96 -19.63
C GLY A 230 20.00 1.21 -18.14
N GLY A 231 19.50 2.31 -17.60
CA GLY A 231 19.55 2.62 -16.17
C GLY A 231 18.45 1.90 -15.40
N GLY A 232 18.54 1.79 -14.07
CA GLY A 232 17.51 1.14 -13.27
C GLY A 232 17.95 0.79 -11.87
N PHE A 233 17.25 -0.17 -11.26
CA PHE A 233 17.74 -0.78 -10.02
C PHE A 233 19.09 -1.44 -10.22
N SER A 234 19.32 -2.07 -11.36
CA SER A 234 20.66 -2.47 -11.78
C SER A 234 20.88 -1.97 -13.18
N GLY A 235 22.13 -1.64 -13.49
CA GLY A 235 22.46 -1.17 -14.83
C GLY A 235 22.40 -2.30 -15.85
N GLY A 236 21.99 -2.01 -17.07
CA GLY A 236 22.21 -2.89 -18.21
C GLY A 236 23.67 -2.87 -18.65
N GLY A 237 24.14 -3.94 -19.27
CA GLY A 237 25.47 -4.01 -19.85
C GLY A 237 25.61 -3.12 -21.08
N GLY A 238 26.78 -2.53 -21.30
CA GLY A 238 27.10 -1.83 -22.54
C GLY A 238 27.22 -2.81 -23.72
N GLY A 239 26.80 -2.38 -24.90
CA GLY A 239 26.96 -3.14 -26.14
C GLY A 239 28.42 -3.36 -26.51
N THR A 240 28.70 -4.50 -27.15
CA THR A 240 30.04 -4.91 -27.58
C THR A 240 30.10 -5.11 -29.08
N GLY A 241 31.25 -4.82 -29.69
CA GLY A 241 31.42 -4.91 -31.13
C GLY A 241 32.80 -5.41 -31.52
N THR A 242 32.93 -5.92 -32.73
CA THR A 242 34.23 -6.18 -33.37
C THR A 242 34.34 -5.38 -34.65
N SER A 243 35.54 -4.93 -34.98
CA SER A 243 35.81 -4.29 -36.28
C SER A 243 37.04 -4.90 -36.93
N ASN A 244 36.96 -5.23 -38.21
CA ASN A 244 38.12 -5.53 -39.02
C ASN A 244 38.60 -4.29 -39.79
N ALA A 245 39.86 -4.31 -40.22
CA ALA A 245 40.50 -3.21 -40.95
C ALA A 245 39.86 -2.91 -42.33
N MET A 246 38.92 -3.74 -42.80
CA MET A 246 38.19 -3.57 -44.06
C MET A 246 36.75 -3.04 -43.87
N GLY A 247 36.39 -2.59 -42.66
CA GLY A 247 35.06 -2.01 -42.39
C GLY A 247 33.94 -3.02 -42.15
N GLY A 248 34.25 -4.32 -42.12
CA GLY A 248 33.31 -5.37 -41.66
C GLY A 248 33.40 -5.59 -40.15
N GLY A 249 32.30 -5.94 -39.50
CA GLY A 249 32.26 -6.12 -38.05
C GLY A 249 30.89 -6.52 -37.51
N SER A 250 30.80 -6.68 -36.19
CA SER A 250 29.54 -6.86 -35.45
C SER A 250 29.34 -5.70 -34.48
N ALA A 251 28.08 -5.32 -34.25
CA ALA A 251 27.69 -4.24 -33.35
C ALA A 251 26.67 -4.76 -32.35
N GLY A 252 26.87 -4.42 -31.07
CA GLY A 252 26.06 -4.90 -29.97
C GLY A 252 25.06 -3.86 -29.49
N GLY A 253 23.80 -4.28 -29.29
CA GLY A 253 22.82 -3.49 -28.54
C GLY A 253 23.21 -3.40 -27.06
N GLY A 254 22.82 -2.32 -26.38
CA GLY A 254 22.94 -2.26 -24.91
C GLY A 254 21.91 -3.18 -24.24
N GLY A 255 22.22 -3.71 -23.05
CA GLY A 255 21.28 -4.46 -22.24
C GLY A 255 20.29 -3.54 -21.52
N GLY A 256 19.08 -4.03 -21.24
CA GLY A 256 18.10 -3.30 -20.42
C GLY A 256 18.44 -3.29 -18.93
N GLY A 257 18.07 -2.23 -18.22
CA GLY A 257 18.27 -2.10 -16.78
C GLY A 257 17.33 -3.02 -15.98
N GLY A 258 17.78 -3.45 -14.79
CA GLY A 258 16.94 -4.18 -13.84
C GLY A 258 15.98 -3.26 -13.07
N SER A 259 15.01 -3.88 -12.41
CA SER A 259 13.94 -3.23 -11.67
C SER A 259 13.87 -3.69 -10.22
N PHE A 260 13.15 -2.93 -9.40
CA PHE A 260 12.86 -3.25 -8.01
C PHE A 260 11.44 -2.86 -7.65
N ASN A 261 10.79 -3.73 -6.87
CA ASN A 261 9.46 -3.50 -6.32
C ASN A 261 9.48 -3.91 -4.85
N GLY A 262 9.44 -2.92 -3.95
CA GLY A 262 9.34 -3.12 -2.51
C GLY A 262 7.89 -3.24 -2.01
N GLY A 263 6.91 -3.16 -2.90
CA GLY A 263 5.50 -3.15 -2.59
C GLY A 263 4.86 -4.54 -2.58
N SER A 264 3.65 -4.60 -2.05
CA SER A 264 2.79 -5.79 -2.16
C SER A 264 1.99 -5.78 -3.48
N ASN A 265 1.41 -6.93 -3.85
CA ASN A 265 0.61 -7.10 -5.09
C ASN A 265 1.32 -6.62 -6.37
N PRO A 266 2.53 -7.12 -6.67
CA PRO A 266 3.33 -6.62 -7.78
C PRO A 266 2.67 -6.94 -9.14
N VAL A 267 2.64 -5.94 -10.02
CA VAL A 267 2.32 -6.10 -11.44
C VAL A 267 3.49 -5.56 -12.23
N ASN A 268 4.35 -6.46 -12.71
CA ASN A 268 5.61 -6.11 -13.36
C ASN A 268 5.62 -6.65 -14.80
N MET A 269 5.96 -5.81 -15.77
CA MET A 269 6.05 -6.16 -17.19
C MET A 269 7.31 -5.55 -17.80
N ALA A 270 8.09 -6.36 -18.51
CA ALA A 270 9.22 -5.88 -19.30
C ALA A 270 8.72 -5.28 -20.62
N GLY A 271 9.52 -4.41 -21.23
CA GLY A 271 9.32 -3.97 -22.61
C GLY A 271 8.01 -3.22 -22.88
N VAL A 272 7.60 -2.32 -21.99
CA VAL A 272 6.30 -1.63 -22.06
C VAL A 272 6.40 -0.24 -22.68
N ARG A 273 7.40 0.54 -22.24
CA ARG A 273 7.37 1.99 -22.45
C ARG A 273 8.32 2.45 -23.54
N ALA A 274 7.74 3.00 -24.60
CA ALA A 274 8.45 3.80 -25.59
C ALA A 274 8.61 5.27 -25.12
N GLY A 275 9.74 5.89 -25.46
CA GLY A 275 10.04 7.27 -25.10
C GLY A 275 10.39 7.47 -23.62
N ASN A 276 10.17 8.69 -23.11
CA ASN A 276 10.41 9.02 -21.70
C ASN A 276 9.54 8.15 -20.77
N GLY A 277 10.04 7.91 -19.55
CA GLY A 277 9.30 7.20 -18.52
C GLY A 277 8.06 7.94 -18.02
N ILE A 278 7.36 7.32 -17.08
CA ILE A 278 6.27 7.95 -16.32
C ILE A 278 6.24 7.35 -14.91
N VAL A 279 5.75 8.13 -13.95
CA VAL A 279 5.38 7.61 -12.63
C VAL A 279 3.96 8.06 -12.33
N GLU A 280 3.11 7.13 -11.93
CA GLU A 280 1.73 7.37 -11.55
C GLU A 280 1.53 6.93 -10.09
N VAL A 281 0.91 7.79 -9.30
CA VAL A 281 0.55 7.50 -7.91
C VAL A 281 -0.97 7.52 -7.79
N THR A 282 -1.52 6.40 -7.39
CA THR A 282 -2.95 6.23 -7.12
C THR A 282 -3.16 6.17 -5.62
N TYR A 283 -4.03 7.02 -5.11
CA TYR A 283 -4.45 7.00 -3.71
C TYR A 283 -5.53 5.94 -3.55
N GLU A 284 -5.33 5.00 -2.63
CA GLU A 284 -6.33 4.00 -2.34
C GLU A 284 -7.34 4.53 -1.34
N ALA A 285 -8.58 4.07 -1.47
CA ALA A 285 -9.62 4.38 -0.52
C ALA A 285 -9.21 3.92 0.91
N PRO A 286 -9.65 4.64 1.95
CA PRO A 286 -9.34 4.27 3.32
C PRO A 286 -9.92 2.89 3.66
N THR A 287 -9.39 2.27 4.71
CA THR A 287 -9.96 1.04 5.26
C THR A 287 -10.60 1.35 6.62
N LEU A 288 -11.78 0.80 6.85
CA LEU A 288 -12.46 0.87 8.14
C LEU A 288 -12.67 -0.53 8.70
N THR A 289 -12.47 -0.68 10.00
CA THR A 289 -12.75 -1.91 10.74
C THR A 289 -13.88 -1.64 11.73
N CYS A 290 -15.03 -2.24 11.48
CA CYS A 290 -16.19 -2.21 12.36
C CYS A 290 -16.31 -3.55 13.10
N SER A 291 -16.63 -3.54 14.39
CA SER A 291 -16.84 -4.75 15.19
C SER A 291 -18.08 -4.61 16.05
N ASN A 292 -18.86 -5.68 16.14
CA ASN A 292 -20.05 -5.72 16.98
C ASN A 292 -19.67 -5.55 18.45
N MET A 293 -20.58 -4.96 19.22
CA MET A 293 -20.37 -4.70 20.62
C MET A 293 -21.60 -5.04 21.46
N THR A 294 -21.36 -5.44 22.70
CA THR A 294 -22.41 -5.74 23.68
C THR A 294 -22.08 -5.01 24.98
N VAL A 295 -23.06 -4.29 25.51
CA VAL A 295 -22.93 -3.54 26.77
C VAL A 295 -24.17 -3.77 27.64
N ALA A 296 -24.01 -3.63 28.95
CA ALA A 296 -25.16 -3.52 29.84
C ALA A 296 -25.81 -2.14 29.71
N ASN A 297 -27.09 -2.05 30.07
CA ASN A 297 -27.80 -0.79 30.23
C ASN A 297 -27.15 0.07 31.34
N ASP A 298 -27.30 1.39 31.24
CA ASP A 298 -26.88 2.33 32.29
C ASP A 298 -27.86 2.24 33.47
N ARG A 299 -27.32 2.38 34.69
CA ARG A 299 -28.11 2.28 35.94
C ARG A 299 -29.33 3.19 35.92
N GLY A 300 -30.51 2.61 36.13
CA GLY A 300 -31.79 3.30 36.16
C GLY A 300 -32.31 3.73 34.79
N ALA A 301 -31.71 3.27 33.68
CA ALA A 301 -32.11 3.60 32.33
C ALA A 301 -32.36 2.33 31.50
N CYS A 302 -33.33 2.39 30.57
CA CYS A 302 -33.57 1.29 29.61
C CYS A 302 -32.69 1.39 28.37
N GLY A 303 -31.39 1.53 28.57
CA GLY A 303 -30.40 1.71 27.52
C GLY A 303 -29.09 2.23 28.07
N ALA A 304 -28.09 2.41 27.21
CA ALA A 304 -26.77 2.89 27.61
C ALA A 304 -26.22 3.94 26.63
N ASN A 305 -25.44 4.89 27.14
CA ASN A 305 -24.59 5.73 26.30
C ASN A 305 -23.34 4.96 25.85
N VAL A 306 -23.17 4.80 24.54
CA VAL A 306 -22.17 3.90 23.98
C VAL A 306 -21.12 4.68 23.20
N THR A 307 -19.86 4.58 23.63
CA THR A 307 -18.71 5.11 22.89
C THR A 307 -17.97 4.00 22.16
N PHE A 308 -17.69 4.22 20.89
CA PHE A 308 -16.81 3.38 20.06
C PHE A 308 -15.71 4.24 19.43
N SER A 309 -14.54 3.62 19.21
CA SER A 309 -13.34 4.26 18.66
C SER A 309 -12.52 3.23 17.87
N GLY A 310 -11.40 3.64 17.27
CA GLY A 310 -10.50 2.72 16.57
C GLY A 310 -11.03 2.20 15.23
N LEU A 311 -12.03 2.87 14.64
CA LEU A 311 -12.65 2.46 13.36
C LEU A 311 -11.70 2.60 12.17
N GLY A 312 -10.76 3.55 12.24
CA GLY A 312 -9.68 3.74 11.28
C GLY A 312 -8.47 4.34 11.99
N THR A 313 -7.27 3.92 11.57
CA THR A 313 -6.00 4.36 12.18
C THR A 313 -5.27 5.41 11.33
N CYS A 314 -5.77 5.69 10.13
CA CYS A 314 -5.12 6.62 9.22
C CYS A 314 -5.25 8.08 9.70
N PRO A 315 -4.14 8.81 9.93
CA PRO A 315 -4.20 10.20 10.36
C PRO A 315 -4.95 11.10 9.38
N GLY A 316 -5.70 12.09 9.88
CA GLY A 316 -6.43 13.03 9.03
C GLY A 316 -7.64 12.43 8.29
N LEU A 317 -8.04 11.20 8.62
CA LEU A 317 -9.29 10.61 8.16
C LEU A 317 -10.48 11.25 8.89
N MET A 318 -11.50 11.67 8.15
CA MET A 318 -12.76 12.15 8.73
C MET A 318 -13.72 10.97 8.81
N ILE A 319 -14.17 10.63 10.03
CA ILE A 319 -15.10 9.51 10.26
C ILE A 319 -16.40 10.07 10.83
N ASP A 320 -17.51 9.73 10.19
CA ASP A 320 -18.87 10.05 10.66
C ASP A 320 -19.69 8.76 10.80
N CYS A 321 -20.48 8.66 11.85
CA CYS A 321 -21.25 7.47 12.19
C CYS A 321 -22.68 7.82 12.56
N SER A 322 -23.62 6.96 12.17
CA SER A 322 -25.03 7.07 12.54
C SER A 322 -25.56 5.73 13.07
N PRO A 323 -26.02 5.67 14.34
CA PRO A 323 -25.87 6.70 15.38
C PRO A 323 -24.42 7.07 15.73
N ALA A 324 -24.17 8.27 16.23
CA ALA A 324 -22.82 8.77 16.54
C ALA A 324 -22.24 8.13 17.81
N SER A 325 -20.91 8.08 17.93
CA SER A 325 -20.24 7.63 19.15
C SER A 325 -20.62 8.53 20.33
N GLY A 326 -20.96 7.91 21.46
CA GLY A 326 -21.49 8.57 22.65
C GLY A 326 -23.01 8.76 22.66
N SER A 327 -23.72 8.30 21.61
CA SER A 327 -25.19 8.33 21.59
C SER A 327 -25.79 7.36 22.61
N PHE A 328 -27.03 7.62 23.02
CA PHE A 328 -27.84 6.68 23.79
C PHE A 328 -28.44 5.60 22.89
N PHE A 329 -28.30 4.34 23.31
CA PHE A 329 -28.86 3.17 22.65
C PHE A 329 -29.81 2.47 23.62
N SER A 330 -31.07 2.31 23.22
CA SER A 330 -32.04 1.55 24.01
C SER A 330 -31.66 0.07 24.08
N VAL A 331 -32.14 -0.64 25.12
CA VAL A 331 -32.03 -2.10 25.22
C VAL A 331 -32.50 -2.77 23.92
N GLY A 332 -31.73 -3.76 23.46
CA GLY A 332 -31.89 -4.41 22.17
C GLY A 332 -30.69 -4.18 21.25
N THR A 333 -30.87 -4.50 19.96
CA THR A 333 -29.80 -4.41 18.96
C THR A 333 -30.06 -3.27 18.00
N THR A 334 -29.10 -2.36 17.88
CA THR A 334 -29.12 -1.21 16.95
C THR A 334 -27.96 -1.34 15.96
N SER A 335 -28.23 -1.11 14.68
CA SER A 335 -27.18 -1.03 13.65
C SER A 335 -26.57 0.36 13.61
N VAL A 336 -25.24 0.43 13.60
CA VAL A 336 -24.45 1.66 13.39
C VAL A 336 -23.78 1.55 12.03
N THR A 337 -23.86 2.61 11.23
CA THR A 337 -23.12 2.74 9.96
C THR A 337 -22.16 3.89 10.04
N CYS A 338 -20.90 3.64 9.72
CA CYS A 338 -19.82 4.61 9.71
C CYS A 338 -19.30 4.82 8.29
N THR A 339 -19.01 6.06 7.94
CA THR A 339 -18.40 6.49 6.69
C THR A 339 -17.11 7.25 6.99
N ALA A 340 -16.03 6.85 6.35
CA ALA A 340 -14.77 7.56 6.37
C ALA A 340 -14.51 8.25 5.04
N MET A 341 -13.91 9.44 5.09
CA MET A 341 -13.44 10.19 3.92
C MET A 341 -12.01 10.67 4.15
N ASP A 342 -11.16 10.49 3.15
CA ASP A 342 -9.86 11.12 3.08
C ASP A 342 -9.95 12.54 2.47
N THR A 343 -8.83 13.27 2.43
CA THR A 343 -8.80 14.65 1.89
C THR A 343 -8.76 14.73 0.36
N VAL A 344 -8.65 13.59 -0.33
CA VAL A 344 -8.58 13.48 -1.79
C VAL A 344 -9.86 12.90 -2.40
N GLY A 345 -10.87 12.63 -1.57
CA GLY A 345 -12.21 12.18 -1.96
C GLY A 345 -12.42 10.65 -1.93
N GLY A 346 -11.44 9.87 -1.51
CA GLY A 346 -11.61 8.45 -1.24
C GLY A 346 -12.52 8.23 -0.03
N SER A 347 -13.41 7.23 -0.12
CA SER A 347 -14.35 6.93 0.96
C SER A 347 -14.48 5.43 1.20
N ALA A 348 -14.81 5.08 2.45
CA ALA A 348 -15.12 3.71 2.86
C ALA A 348 -16.25 3.71 3.86
N THR A 349 -17.05 2.64 3.85
CA THR A 349 -18.16 2.45 4.78
C THR A 349 -18.03 1.12 5.48
N CYS A 350 -18.45 1.08 6.74
CA CYS A 350 -18.65 -0.18 7.45
C CYS A 350 -19.83 -0.06 8.42
N SER A 351 -20.43 -1.20 8.77
CA SER A 351 -21.52 -1.28 9.72
C SER A 351 -21.23 -2.33 10.78
N PHE A 352 -21.74 -2.10 11.99
CA PHE A 352 -21.71 -3.05 13.11
C PHE A 352 -22.96 -2.90 13.97
N THR A 353 -23.19 -3.86 14.85
CA THR A 353 -24.30 -3.82 15.79
C THR A 353 -23.85 -3.45 17.19
N VAL A 354 -24.63 -2.59 17.84
CA VAL A 354 -24.58 -2.32 19.27
C VAL A 354 -25.74 -3.08 19.92
N THR A 355 -25.43 -4.02 20.80
CA THR A 355 -26.44 -4.74 21.60
C THR A 355 -26.37 -4.25 23.04
N VAL A 356 -27.44 -3.61 23.51
CA VAL A 356 -27.60 -3.24 24.91
C VAL A 356 -28.45 -4.30 25.60
N ILE A 357 -27.92 -4.93 26.64
CA ILE A 357 -28.63 -5.90 27.47
C ILE A 357 -29.07 -5.24 28.77
N ASP A 358 -30.29 -5.53 29.19
CA ASP A 358 -30.78 -5.10 30.48
C ASP A 358 -30.31 -6.06 31.57
N THR A 359 -29.70 -5.50 32.61
CA THR A 359 -29.09 -6.26 33.72
C THR A 359 -29.59 -5.81 35.08
N GLU A 360 -30.56 -4.90 35.12
CA GLU A 360 -31.12 -4.38 36.36
C GLU A 360 -32.38 -5.17 36.74
N PRO A 361 -32.48 -5.67 37.99
CA PRO A 361 -33.69 -6.34 38.43
C PRO A 361 -34.82 -5.37 38.75
N PRO A 362 -36.08 -5.84 38.70
CA PRO A 362 -37.23 -5.08 39.19
C PRO A 362 -37.10 -4.64 40.65
N VAL A 363 -37.83 -3.59 41.00
CA VAL A 363 -38.03 -3.14 42.39
C VAL A 363 -39.41 -3.58 42.87
N ILE A 364 -39.45 -4.32 43.99
CA ILE A 364 -40.69 -4.75 44.66
C ILE A 364 -40.97 -3.82 45.84
N SER A 365 -42.21 -3.35 45.95
CA SER A 365 -42.69 -2.49 47.04
C SER A 365 -44.15 -2.82 47.42
N GLY A 366 -44.67 -2.19 48.49
CA GLY A 366 -46.05 -2.41 48.95
C GLY A 366 -46.28 -3.72 49.71
N LEU A 367 -45.20 -4.43 50.06
CA LEU A 367 -45.25 -5.58 50.96
C LEU A 367 -45.42 -5.09 52.40
N HIS A 368 -46.48 -5.57 53.06
CA HIS A 368 -46.78 -5.24 54.45
C HIS A 368 -47.15 -6.51 55.20
N ASP A 369 -46.71 -6.61 56.44
CA ASP A 369 -47.13 -7.70 57.32
C ASP A 369 -48.64 -7.64 57.56
N ILE A 370 -49.25 -8.81 57.76
CA ILE A 370 -50.71 -8.97 57.86
C ILE A 370 -51.05 -9.76 59.12
N ASP A 371 -51.85 -9.15 59.98
CA ASP A 371 -52.42 -9.80 61.17
C ASP A 371 -53.87 -10.19 60.91
N VAL A 372 -54.21 -11.47 61.07
CA VAL A 372 -55.56 -12.01 60.89
C VAL A 372 -55.95 -12.85 62.10
N GLU A 373 -57.17 -12.67 62.57
CA GLU A 373 -57.76 -13.54 63.60
C GLU A 373 -58.64 -14.62 62.97
N THR A 374 -58.64 -15.82 63.56
CA THR A 374 -59.51 -16.92 63.16
C THR A 374 -60.08 -17.67 64.37
N ASN A 375 -61.31 -18.15 64.24
CA ASN A 375 -61.94 -19.06 65.20
C ASN A 375 -61.69 -20.54 64.85
N ASN A 376 -61.10 -20.82 63.69
CA ASN A 376 -60.76 -22.16 63.24
C ASN A 376 -59.39 -22.58 63.82
N PRO A 377 -59.31 -23.67 64.60
CA PRO A 377 -58.08 -24.09 65.28
C PRO A 377 -56.94 -24.49 64.32
N ASN A 378 -57.22 -24.64 63.03
CA ASN A 378 -56.22 -25.03 62.04
C ASN A 378 -55.63 -23.84 61.24
N GLY A 379 -56.24 -22.65 61.30
CA GLY A 379 -55.87 -21.51 60.45
C GLY A 379 -57.03 -20.93 59.65
N THR A 380 -56.74 -20.07 58.66
CA THR A 380 -57.75 -19.43 57.81
C THR A 380 -57.24 -19.13 56.41
N VAL A 381 -58.13 -18.84 55.48
CA VAL A 381 -57.77 -18.33 54.16
C VAL A 381 -57.46 -16.84 54.27
N VAL A 382 -56.29 -16.42 53.78
CA VAL A 382 -55.85 -15.02 53.81
C VAL A 382 -55.68 -14.51 52.39
N THR A 383 -56.32 -13.39 52.08
CA THR A 383 -56.11 -12.63 50.83
C THR A 383 -55.34 -11.36 51.14
N TYR A 384 -54.35 -11.07 50.31
CA TYR A 384 -53.52 -9.87 50.38
C TYR A 384 -53.40 -9.22 49.00
N PRO A 385 -53.16 -7.89 48.94
CA PRO A 385 -53.02 -7.18 47.67
C PRO A 385 -51.74 -7.61 46.95
N ASP A 386 -51.78 -7.58 45.62
CA ASP A 386 -50.57 -7.80 44.81
C ASP A 386 -49.52 -6.71 45.11
N PRO A 387 -48.22 -7.06 45.16
CA PRO A 387 -47.17 -6.07 45.38
C PRO A 387 -47.07 -5.10 44.20
N THR A 388 -46.57 -3.90 44.48
CA THR A 388 -46.24 -2.94 43.42
C THR A 388 -44.84 -3.22 42.90
N VAL A 389 -44.72 -3.44 41.59
CA VAL A 389 -43.44 -3.70 40.92
C VAL A 389 -43.15 -2.64 39.85
N THR A 390 -41.89 -2.22 39.78
CA THR A 390 -41.42 -1.26 38.77
C THR A 390 -40.05 -1.67 38.28
N ASP A 391 -39.72 -1.32 37.03
CA ASP A 391 -38.43 -1.59 36.43
C ASP A 391 -37.93 -0.37 35.64
N ASN A 392 -36.62 -0.24 35.42
CA ASN A 392 -36.04 0.82 34.58
C ASN A 392 -36.44 0.64 33.11
N CYS A 393 -36.72 -0.59 32.67
CA CYS A 393 -37.21 -0.92 31.36
C CYS A 393 -38.74 -1.09 31.32
N PRO A 394 -39.39 -0.59 30.25
CA PRO A 394 -40.82 -0.82 30.07
C PRO A 394 -41.06 -2.28 29.70
N GLY A 395 -42.08 -2.88 30.30
CA GLY A 395 -42.46 -4.25 30.00
C GLY A 395 -43.39 -4.84 31.04
N GLU A 396 -43.92 -6.01 30.73
CA GLU A 396 -44.73 -6.77 31.68
C GLU A 396 -43.81 -7.53 32.65
N ILE A 397 -43.89 -7.19 33.94
CA ILE A 397 -43.14 -7.85 35.00
C ILE A 397 -44.00 -9.01 35.52
N THR A 398 -43.45 -10.22 35.49
CA THR A 398 -44.12 -11.40 36.04
C THR A 398 -43.90 -11.45 37.55
N VAL A 399 -44.97 -11.55 38.34
CA VAL A 399 -44.90 -11.62 39.81
C VAL A 399 -45.51 -12.92 40.32
N THR A 400 -44.82 -13.62 41.21
CA THR A 400 -45.31 -14.82 41.88
C THR A 400 -45.04 -14.75 43.39
N CYS A 401 -46.05 -14.99 44.22
CA CYS A 401 -45.90 -15.06 45.68
C CYS A 401 -46.24 -16.47 46.20
N SER A 402 -45.50 -16.92 47.20
CA SER A 402 -45.70 -18.22 47.86
C SER A 402 -45.62 -18.09 49.39
N PRO A 403 -46.65 -18.53 50.15
CA PRO A 403 -47.96 -18.99 49.68
C PRO A 403 -48.74 -17.89 48.92
N ALA A 404 -49.59 -18.24 47.96
CA ALA A 404 -50.32 -17.28 47.10
C ALA A 404 -51.51 -16.61 47.83
N SER A 405 -51.94 -15.42 47.36
CA SER A 405 -53.11 -14.73 47.90
C SER A 405 -54.36 -15.60 47.75
N GLY A 406 -55.15 -15.72 48.82
CA GLY A 406 -56.30 -16.64 48.89
C GLY A 406 -55.94 -18.09 49.24
N SER A 407 -54.67 -18.37 49.59
CA SER A 407 -54.27 -19.66 50.15
C SER A 407 -54.69 -19.80 51.62
N PHE A 408 -54.67 -21.03 52.12
CA PHE A 408 -54.83 -21.32 53.54
C PHE A 408 -53.53 -21.08 54.31
N PHE A 409 -53.61 -20.36 55.43
CA PHE A 409 -52.50 -20.06 56.33
C PHE A 409 -52.77 -20.67 57.72
N PRO A 410 -51.85 -21.47 58.27
CA PRO A 410 -52.00 -22.05 59.60
C PRO A 410 -51.88 -20.98 60.70
N LEU A 411 -52.32 -21.31 61.93
CA LEU A 411 -52.04 -20.49 63.11
C LEU A 411 -50.52 -20.25 63.28
N GLY A 412 -50.16 -19.03 63.67
CA GLY A 412 -48.77 -18.59 63.83
C GLY A 412 -48.28 -17.71 62.69
N MET A 413 -46.95 -17.59 62.57
CA MET A 413 -46.29 -16.75 61.57
C MET A 413 -45.95 -17.56 60.31
N THR A 414 -46.39 -17.09 59.15
CA THR A 414 -46.02 -17.64 57.84
C THR A 414 -45.30 -16.58 57.02
N MET A 415 -44.10 -16.90 56.53
CA MET A 415 -43.37 -16.00 55.63
C MET A 415 -43.87 -16.19 54.20
N VAL A 416 -44.33 -15.10 53.58
CA VAL A 416 -44.66 -15.05 52.16
C VAL A 416 -43.46 -14.50 51.41
N THR A 417 -43.00 -15.22 50.39
CA THR A 417 -41.94 -14.76 49.47
C THR A 417 -42.53 -14.43 48.12
N CYS A 418 -42.34 -13.20 47.65
CA CYS A 418 -42.73 -12.73 46.33
C CYS A 418 -41.49 -12.55 45.45
N THR A 419 -41.54 -13.07 44.22
CA THR A 419 -40.51 -12.93 43.19
C THR A 419 -41.07 -12.16 42.01
N ALA A 420 -40.35 -11.15 41.55
CA ALA A 420 -40.64 -10.38 40.34
C ALA A 420 -39.56 -10.65 39.28
N THR A 421 -39.97 -10.87 38.03
CA THR A 421 -39.09 -11.14 36.88
C THR A 421 -39.45 -10.18 35.74
N ASP A 422 -38.46 -9.45 35.23
CA ASP A 422 -38.63 -8.56 34.08
C ASP A 422 -38.63 -9.33 32.72
N PRO A 423 -38.86 -8.67 31.58
CA PRO A 423 -38.78 -9.30 30.26
C PRO A 423 -37.38 -9.79 29.86
N SER A 424 -36.34 -9.26 30.50
CA SER A 424 -34.92 -9.54 30.25
C SER A 424 -34.41 -10.73 31.08
N GLY A 425 -35.23 -11.23 32.00
CA GLY A 425 -34.94 -12.34 32.90
C GLY A 425 -34.28 -11.95 34.21
N ASN A 426 -34.14 -10.66 34.53
CA ASN A 426 -33.63 -10.20 35.83
C ASN A 426 -34.71 -10.40 36.89
N THR A 427 -34.28 -10.77 38.11
CA THR A 427 -35.21 -11.15 39.19
C THR A 427 -34.92 -10.44 40.51
N ALA A 428 -35.98 -10.09 41.22
CA ALA A 428 -35.94 -9.57 42.58
C ALA A 428 -36.87 -10.34 43.50
N THR A 429 -36.54 -10.40 44.79
CA THR A 429 -37.36 -11.09 45.81
C THR A 429 -37.64 -10.18 46.99
N GLY A 430 -38.87 -10.19 47.48
CA GLY A 430 -39.30 -9.50 48.70
C GLY A 430 -40.14 -10.41 49.59
N THR A 431 -40.16 -10.13 50.89
CA THR A 431 -40.87 -10.97 51.87
C THR A 431 -41.72 -10.13 52.82
N PHE A 432 -42.82 -10.70 53.29
CA PHE A 432 -43.61 -10.19 54.42
C PHE A 432 -44.16 -11.35 55.25
N ILE A 433 -44.68 -11.06 56.42
CA ILE A 433 -45.16 -12.05 57.38
C ILE A 433 -46.68 -11.97 57.49
N VAL A 434 -47.33 -13.12 57.45
CA VAL A 434 -48.74 -13.29 57.82
C VAL A 434 -48.80 -13.92 59.19
N VAL A 435 -49.44 -13.26 60.15
CA VAL A 435 -49.66 -13.76 61.50
C VAL A 435 -51.13 -14.13 61.66
N VAL A 436 -51.41 -15.41 61.86
CA VAL A 436 -52.77 -15.89 62.14
C VAL A 436 -52.89 -16.21 63.63
N THR A 437 -53.73 -15.46 64.34
CA THR A 437 -53.98 -15.63 65.78
C THR A 437 -55.36 -16.23 66.04
N SER A 438 -55.49 -16.93 67.17
CA SER A 438 -56.76 -17.51 67.59
C SER A 438 -57.62 -16.44 68.27
N SER A 439 -58.90 -16.34 67.89
CA SER A 439 -59.88 -15.47 68.55
C SER A 439 -60.62 -16.15 69.71
N GLN A 440 -60.23 -17.36 70.11
CA GLN A 440 -60.81 -18.00 71.30
C GLN A 440 -60.22 -17.36 72.56
N GLU A 441 -61.07 -16.66 73.33
CA GLU A 441 -60.82 -16.38 74.75
C GLU A 441 -60.62 -17.72 75.49
N GLU A 442 -59.62 -17.79 76.36
CA GLU A 442 -59.54 -18.84 77.39
C GLU A 442 -60.77 -18.84 78.30
#